data_AF-A0A1J9PHE5-F1
#
_entry.id   AF-A0A1J9PHE5-F1
#
_cell.length_a   1.000
_cell.length_b   1.000
_cell.length_c   1.000
_cell.angle_alpha   90.00
_cell.angle_beta   90.00
_cell.angle_gamma   90.00
#
_symmetry.space_group_name_H-M   'P 1'
#
loop_
_entity.id
_entity.type
_entity.pdbx_description
1 polymer ?
#
loop_
_entity_poly.entity_id
_entity_poly.type
_entity_poly.pdbx_seq_one_letter_code
_entity_poly.pdbx_strand_id
1 'polypeptide(L)'
;MRTMYTPSSSPVQLTPNFSPIPDNRTNKTAKNADAEDESTVPHGRTPHSPPQPTPKLRLHLQDLTHPATKAFINLIADPNAAVNTALANIVTYLYTSPPERHQPGGKSGSFGSNAHHIYPHFSPSLPGTRSITFIIRDISGIAYTTGTDLDPDHKEIHISLPYISRVSSTFADATRELLGVITHELVHCYQHTHPHSHPQEDEGDEQLQQQHQRKRKQKKGKPKRAVSSPPSGLVEGIADFVRLKAGLVPPHWKRPTGKAERGEKWDQGYQATAFFLEWIEDVKIGKGAVGMLNDRLLRVGYVNESDEDCSDGDGDDGSDGDGEKRERGVAVVMKDSEDPAECGFWRGLFGAGVLELWEEYGVYLDSLK
;
A
#
# COMPACT_ATOMS: atom_id res chain seq x y z
N MET A 1 65.16 -49.73 -12.54
CA MET A 1 65.11 -48.26 -12.62
C MET A 1 63.65 -47.83 -12.72
N ARG A 2 63.13 -47.18 -11.67
CA ARG A 2 61.78 -46.58 -11.63
C ARG A 2 61.88 -45.17 -12.21
N THR A 3 61.02 -44.83 -13.16
CA THR A 3 60.74 -43.43 -13.53
C THR A 3 59.28 -43.16 -13.18
N MET A 4 59.07 -42.38 -12.13
CA MET A 4 57.75 -41.89 -11.72
C MET A 4 57.40 -40.67 -12.57
N TYR A 5 56.20 -40.66 -13.15
CA TYR A 5 55.55 -39.47 -13.66
C TYR A 5 54.45 -39.07 -12.67
N THR A 6 54.51 -37.84 -12.15
CA THR A 6 53.36 -37.12 -11.62
C THR A 6 53.46 -35.65 -12.03
N PRO A 7 52.44 -35.08 -12.70
CA PRO A 7 52.23 -33.64 -12.69
C PRO A 7 51.26 -33.31 -11.54
N SER A 8 51.77 -32.71 -10.48
CA SER A 8 50.92 -32.02 -9.50
C SER A 8 50.65 -30.62 -10.03
N SER A 9 49.53 -30.41 -10.71
CA SER A 9 48.97 -29.06 -10.89
C SER A 9 47.98 -28.82 -9.75
N SER A 10 48.44 -28.16 -8.69
CA SER A 10 47.52 -27.62 -7.70
C SER A 10 46.83 -26.38 -8.29
N PRO A 11 45.49 -26.26 -8.22
CA PRO A 11 44.81 -25.04 -8.65
C PRO A 11 45.20 -23.90 -7.71
N VAL A 12 45.62 -22.77 -8.29
CA VAL A 12 45.87 -21.52 -7.54
C VAL A 12 44.54 -21.06 -6.97
N GLN A 13 44.33 -21.31 -5.68
CA GLN A 13 43.15 -20.85 -4.96
C GLN A 13 43.35 -19.37 -4.65
N LEU A 14 42.73 -18.50 -5.46
CA LEU A 14 42.74 -17.06 -5.24
C LEU A 14 42.01 -16.76 -3.92
N THR A 15 42.77 -16.44 -2.88
CA THR A 15 42.22 -15.86 -1.66
C THR A 15 41.94 -14.38 -1.92
N PRO A 16 40.75 -13.85 -1.54
CA PRO A 16 40.44 -12.45 -1.72
C PRO A 16 41.28 -11.60 -0.76
N ASN A 17 42.39 -11.06 -1.26
CA ASN A 17 43.12 -10.00 -0.57
C ASN A 17 42.43 -8.67 -0.86
N PHE A 18 41.96 -7.98 0.19
CA PHE A 18 41.48 -6.61 0.06
C PHE A 18 42.62 -5.71 -0.44
N SER A 19 42.35 -4.88 -1.44
CA SER A 19 43.30 -3.84 -1.83
C SER A 19 43.44 -2.84 -0.68
N PRO A 20 44.66 -2.39 -0.33
CA PRO A 20 44.86 -1.42 0.74
C PRO A 20 44.16 -0.11 0.39
N ILE A 21 43.52 0.50 1.38
CA ILE A 21 42.95 1.85 1.26
C ILE A 21 44.13 2.84 1.12
N PRO A 22 44.14 3.73 0.11
CA PRO A 22 45.14 4.78 0.04
C PRO A 22 45.03 5.71 1.26
N ASP A 23 46.08 5.79 2.07
CA ASP A 23 46.13 6.67 3.25
C ASP A 23 46.08 8.14 2.82
N ASN A 24 44.91 8.77 2.95
CA ASN A 24 44.81 10.22 2.83
C ASN A 24 45.04 10.84 4.23
N ARG A 25 46.30 11.17 4.56
CA ARG A 25 46.61 11.97 5.74
C ARG A 25 46.11 13.39 5.54
N THR A 26 44.90 13.68 6.00
CA THR A 26 44.41 15.05 6.19
C THR A 26 44.13 15.31 7.67
N ASN A 27 44.79 16.34 8.20
CA ASN A 27 44.78 16.74 9.60
C ASN A 27 43.36 17.00 10.14
N LYS A 28 43.08 16.44 11.32
CA LYS A 28 41.93 16.78 12.15
C LYS A 28 42.07 18.20 12.68
N THR A 29 41.08 19.03 12.44
CA THR A 29 40.71 20.13 13.35
C THR A 29 39.30 19.88 13.86
N ALA A 30 39.19 19.65 15.17
CA ALA A 30 37.93 19.56 15.88
C ALA A 30 37.38 20.96 16.14
N LYS A 31 36.05 21.13 16.02
CA LYS A 31 35.29 22.15 16.73
C LYS A 31 33.93 21.56 17.15
N ASN A 32 33.64 21.69 18.44
CA ASN A 32 32.36 21.44 19.12
C ASN A 32 31.55 22.74 19.23
N ALA A 33 30.33 22.59 19.78
CA ALA A 33 29.37 23.58 20.31
C ALA A 33 28.33 24.10 19.30
N ASP A 34 27.04 24.22 19.61
CA ASP A 34 26.23 23.95 20.81
C ASP A 34 24.76 23.78 20.39
N ALA A 35 23.97 23.15 21.25
CA ALA A 35 22.51 23.09 21.15
C ALA A 35 21.90 24.35 21.79
N GLU A 36 20.87 24.91 21.14
CA GLU A 36 19.95 25.84 21.78
C GLU A 36 18.50 25.39 21.58
N ASP A 37 17.81 25.43 22.72
CA ASP A 37 16.40 25.22 22.99
C ASP A 37 15.69 26.59 22.91
N GLU A 38 14.51 26.66 22.28
CA GLU A 38 13.46 27.57 22.75
C GLU A 38 12.07 27.24 22.17
N SER A 39 11.21 26.79 23.09
CA SER A 39 9.87 27.33 23.40
C SER A 39 8.80 27.53 22.30
N THR A 40 7.82 26.62 22.33
CA THR A 40 6.37 26.83 22.54
C THR A 40 5.67 28.09 22.01
N VAL A 41 4.83 27.91 20.98
CA VAL A 41 3.56 28.66 20.78
C VAL A 41 2.53 27.75 20.05
N PRO A 42 1.23 28.08 20.02
CA PRO A 42 0.12 27.31 20.58
C PRO A 42 -0.46 26.18 19.70
N HIS A 43 -1.01 25.15 20.36
CA HIS A 43 -1.58 23.95 19.75
C HIS A 43 -2.81 24.20 18.85
N GLY A 44 -2.56 24.35 17.54
CA GLY A 44 -3.44 23.77 16.53
C GLY A 44 -3.05 22.30 16.34
N ARG A 45 -3.99 21.36 16.45
CA ARG A 45 -3.73 19.91 16.30
C ARG A 45 -3.12 19.65 14.91
N THR A 46 -1.83 19.31 14.85
CA THR A 46 -1.13 19.00 13.60
C THR A 46 -1.57 17.64 13.06
N PRO A 47 -1.54 17.43 11.73
CA PRO A 47 -1.71 16.10 11.14
C PRO A 47 -0.76 15.09 11.81
N HIS A 48 -1.24 13.86 12.04
CA HIS A 48 -0.45 12.80 12.65
C HIS A 48 0.18 11.95 11.54
N SER A 49 1.50 12.03 11.39
CA SER A 49 2.28 11.23 10.44
C SER A 49 3.50 10.60 11.13
N PRO A 50 3.86 9.35 10.83
CA PRO A 50 5.08 8.75 11.31
C PRO A 50 6.32 9.42 10.66
N PRO A 51 7.50 9.31 11.27
CA PRO A 51 8.73 9.75 10.62
C PRO A 51 8.97 8.97 9.31
N GLN A 52 9.63 9.61 8.35
CA GLN A 52 10.00 8.95 7.11
C GLN A 52 10.90 7.73 7.38
N PRO A 53 10.62 6.56 6.76
CA PRO A 53 11.46 5.39 6.94
C PRO A 53 12.84 5.60 6.29
N THR A 54 13.87 5.00 6.90
CA THR A 54 15.26 5.07 6.41
C THR A 54 15.83 3.66 6.19
N PRO A 55 15.27 2.86 5.26
CA PRO A 55 15.78 1.53 4.99
C PRO A 55 17.20 1.60 4.43
N LYS A 56 17.98 0.53 4.61
CA LYS A 56 19.25 0.40 3.89
C LYS A 56 18.96 0.21 2.40
N LEU A 57 19.46 1.11 1.56
CA LEU A 57 19.29 1.05 0.11
C LEU A 57 20.51 0.40 -0.56
N ARG A 58 20.27 -0.45 -1.55
CA ARG A 58 21.29 -1.05 -2.42
C ARG A 58 20.88 -0.94 -3.88
N LEU A 59 21.84 -0.74 -4.77
CA LEU A 59 21.65 -0.76 -6.21
C LEU A 59 22.59 -1.79 -6.83
N HIS A 60 22.03 -2.77 -7.51
CA HIS A 60 22.73 -3.80 -8.26
C HIS A 60 22.46 -3.61 -9.75
N LEU A 61 23.52 -3.36 -10.52
CA LEU A 61 23.48 -3.33 -11.97
C LEU A 61 23.99 -4.68 -12.47
N GLN A 62 23.08 -5.55 -12.93
CA GLN A 62 23.45 -6.93 -13.24
C GLN A 62 24.30 -7.05 -14.51
N ASP A 63 24.08 -6.16 -15.48
CA ASP A 63 24.82 -6.15 -16.75
C ASP A 63 25.25 -4.72 -17.11
N LEU A 64 26.53 -4.41 -16.96
CA LEU A 64 27.09 -3.10 -17.33
C LEU A 64 27.32 -2.95 -18.85
N THR A 65 27.30 -4.05 -19.60
CA THR A 65 27.51 -4.04 -21.06
C THR A 65 26.23 -3.73 -21.82
N HIS A 66 25.07 -3.96 -21.21
CA HIS A 66 23.79 -3.63 -21.79
C HIS A 66 23.60 -2.09 -21.89
N PRO A 67 23.29 -1.52 -23.08
CA PRO A 67 23.16 -0.06 -23.26
C PRO A 67 22.13 0.60 -22.34
N ALA A 68 21.05 -0.11 -21.99
CA ALA A 68 20.03 0.41 -21.09
C ALA A 68 20.53 0.65 -19.66
N THR A 69 21.60 -0.03 -19.21
CA THR A 69 22.22 0.23 -17.91
C THR A 69 22.84 1.62 -17.87
N LYS A 70 23.53 2.01 -18.95
CA LYS A 70 24.03 3.38 -19.12
C LYS A 70 22.88 4.39 -19.19
N ALA A 71 21.80 4.05 -19.89
CA ALA A 71 20.62 4.90 -19.94
C ALA A 71 20.01 5.11 -18.54
N PHE A 72 19.88 4.06 -17.73
CA PHE A 72 19.40 4.16 -16.34
C PHE A 72 20.25 5.11 -15.50
N ILE A 73 21.58 4.94 -15.52
CA ILE A 73 22.52 5.81 -14.78
C ILE A 73 22.36 7.28 -15.18
N ASN A 74 22.16 7.55 -16.47
CA ASN A 74 21.99 8.91 -16.98
C ASN A 74 20.62 9.52 -16.62
N LEU A 75 19.55 8.71 -16.66
CA LEU A 75 18.18 9.16 -16.40
C LEU A 75 17.92 9.35 -14.91
N ILE A 76 18.54 8.53 -14.05
CA ILE A 76 18.42 8.56 -12.59
C ILE A 76 19.80 8.87 -11.98
N ALA A 77 20.21 10.13 -12.07
CA ALA A 77 21.53 10.57 -11.63
C ALA A 77 21.76 10.43 -10.11
N ASP A 78 20.71 10.61 -9.30
CA ASP A 78 20.74 10.39 -7.85
C ASP A 78 19.60 9.43 -7.43
N PRO A 79 19.87 8.11 -7.47
CA PRO A 79 18.89 7.11 -7.04
C PRO A 79 18.48 7.27 -5.57
N ASN A 80 19.38 7.74 -4.70
CA ASN A 80 19.07 7.91 -3.28
C ASN A 80 18.06 9.05 -3.08
N ALA A 81 18.27 10.20 -3.72
CA ALA A 81 17.31 11.31 -3.68
C ALA A 81 15.95 10.92 -4.29
N ALA A 82 15.96 10.18 -5.40
CA ALA A 82 14.73 9.67 -6.02
C ALA A 82 13.93 8.79 -5.06
N VAL A 83 14.58 7.83 -4.39
CA VAL A 83 13.92 6.95 -3.41
C VAL A 83 13.43 7.74 -2.21
N ASN A 84 14.21 8.66 -1.65
CA ASN A 84 13.76 9.48 -0.52
C ASN A 84 12.56 10.36 -0.86
N THR A 85 12.49 10.89 -2.09
CA THR A 85 11.32 11.62 -2.57
C THR A 85 10.09 10.72 -2.65
N ALA A 86 10.25 9.50 -3.17
CA ALA A 86 9.16 8.51 -3.22
C ALA A 86 8.70 8.07 -1.81
N LEU A 87 9.63 7.87 -0.85
CA LEU A 87 9.30 7.57 0.54
C LEU A 87 8.50 8.71 1.20
N ALA A 88 8.88 9.96 0.95
CA ALA A 88 8.14 11.13 1.44
C ALA A 88 6.70 11.16 0.90
N ASN A 89 6.52 10.84 -0.40
CA ASN A 89 5.20 10.72 -1.01
C ASN A 89 4.37 9.59 -0.39
N ILE A 90 4.97 8.40 -0.19
CA ILE A 90 4.31 7.28 0.48
C ILE A 90 3.80 7.69 1.86
N VAL A 91 4.64 8.34 2.68
CA VAL A 91 4.24 8.82 4.01
C VAL A 91 3.11 9.84 3.91
N THR A 92 3.22 10.78 2.96
CA THR A 92 2.24 11.84 2.75
C THR A 92 0.85 11.29 2.38
N TYR A 93 0.79 10.31 1.48
CA TYR A 93 -0.48 9.85 0.90
C TYR A 93 -1.07 8.61 1.59
N LEU A 94 -0.24 7.76 2.20
CA LEU A 94 -0.72 6.52 2.84
C LEU A 94 -0.64 6.54 4.37
N TYR A 95 0.16 7.43 4.97
CA TYR A 95 0.45 7.39 6.41
C TYR A 95 0.26 8.74 7.12
N THR A 96 -0.33 9.74 6.46
CA THR A 96 -0.63 11.02 7.11
C THR A 96 -2.12 11.08 7.44
N SER A 97 -2.46 10.96 8.72
CA SER A 97 -3.83 11.15 9.18
C SER A 97 -4.15 12.63 9.34
N PRO A 98 -5.27 13.12 8.78
CA PRO A 98 -5.78 14.45 9.12
C PRO A 98 -6.02 14.60 10.63
N PRO A 99 -6.06 15.84 11.15
CA PRO A 99 -6.40 16.08 12.55
C PRO A 99 -7.83 15.62 12.87
N GLU A 100 -8.00 15.03 14.05
CA GLU A 100 -9.30 14.66 14.57
C GLU A 100 -10.19 15.91 14.73
N ARG A 101 -11.33 15.94 14.03
CA ARG A 101 -12.35 16.98 14.22
C ARG A 101 -13.17 16.62 15.45
N HIS A 102 -13.09 17.43 16.50
CA HIS A 102 -14.06 17.39 17.59
C HIS A 102 -15.45 17.68 17.04
N GLN A 103 -16.35 16.72 17.10
CA GLN A 103 -17.77 17.03 17.01
C GLN A 103 -18.12 17.90 18.22
N PRO A 104 -18.75 19.09 18.04
CA PRO A 104 -19.23 19.85 19.18
C PRO A 104 -20.21 18.95 19.94
N GLY A 105 -19.95 18.71 21.22
CA GLY A 105 -20.79 17.87 22.07
C GLY A 105 -22.26 18.29 21.98
N GLY A 106 -23.04 17.53 21.20
CA GLY A 106 -24.47 17.70 21.08
C GLY A 106 -25.10 17.25 22.39
N LYS A 107 -25.54 18.21 23.20
CA LYS A 107 -26.55 17.93 24.22
C LYS A 107 -27.75 17.30 23.50
N SER A 108 -28.16 16.13 23.97
CA SER A 108 -29.40 15.45 23.60
C SER A 108 -30.54 16.46 23.40
N GLY A 109 -31.04 16.56 22.17
CA GLY A 109 -32.06 17.54 21.82
C GLY A 109 -32.37 17.57 20.32
N SER A 110 -33.33 16.75 19.92
CA SER A 110 -34.24 16.92 18.77
C SER A 110 -33.72 16.74 17.32
N PHE A 111 -34.18 15.63 16.74
CA PHE A 111 -34.61 15.41 15.35
C PHE A 111 -34.11 16.37 14.25
N GLY A 112 -33.11 15.88 13.51
CA GLY A 112 -32.74 16.33 12.17
C GLY A 112 -31.83 15.29 11.54
N SER A 113 -32.13 14.85 10.33
CA SER A 113 -31.38 13.86 9.55
C SER A 113 -29.96 14.36 9.23
N ASN A 114 -29.03 14.20 10.16
CA ASN A 114 -27.63 14.49 9.91
C ASN A 114 -26.91 13.19 9.60
N ALA A 115 -26.75 12.91 8.30
CA ALA A 115 -25.82 11.89 7.84
C ALA A 115 -24.47 12.11 8.54
N HIS A 116 -23.98 11.09 9.25
CA HIS A 116 -22.68 11.15 9.88
C HIS A 116 -21.62 11.34 8.78
N HIS A 117 -21.11 12.56 8.66
CA HIS A 117 -20.08 12.87 7.68
C HIS A 117 -18.80 12.15 8.12
N ILE A 118 -18.36 11.15 7.34
CA ILE A 118 -17.12 10.42 7.59
C ILE A 118 -15.97 11.39 7.34
N TYR A 119 -15.11 11.57 8.35
CA TYR A 119 -13.88 12.35 8.25
C TYR A 119 -12.72 11.39 8.46
N PRO A 120 -11.82 11.22 7.48
CA PRO A 120 -10.68 10.31 7.62
C PRO A 120 -9.82 10.67 8.83
N HIS A 121 -9.67 9.72 9.74
CA HIS A 121 -8.76 9.79 10.88
C HIS A 121 -8.32 8.37 11.25
N PHE A 122 -7.02 8.14 11.35
CA PHE A 122 -6.44 6.81 11.63
C PHE A 122 -5.09 6.94 12.34
N SER A 123 -4.61 5.83 12.90
CA SER A 123 -3.31 5.77 13.61
C SER A 123 -2.27 5.03 12.76
N PRO A 124 -1.60 5.71 11.82
CA PRO A 124 -0.75 5.07 10.82
C PRO A 124 0.36 4.19 11.44
N SER A 125 0.56 3.01 10.87
CA SER A 125 1.68 2.11 11.21
C SER A 125 2.41 1.70 9.93
N LEU A 126 3.67 2.11 9.79
CA LEU A 126 4.53 1.72 8.65
C LEU A 126 5.00 0.27 8.80
N PRO A 127 5.12 -0.50 7.71
CA PRO A 127 5.85 -1.77 7.76
C PRO A 127 7.31 -1.59 8.17
N GLY A 128 7.85 -2.60 8.84
CA GLY A 128 9.23 -2.64 9.33
C GLY A 128 10.29 -2.88 8.26
N THR A 129 10.11 -2.40 7.02
CA THR A 129 11.05 -2.63 5.92
C THR A 129 12.46 -2.14 6.27
N ARG A 130 13.39 -3.09 6.44
CA ARG A 130 14.77 -2.83 6.90
C ARG A 130 15.71 -2.51 5.76
N SER A 131 15.51 -3.11 4.58
CA SER A 131 16.35 -2.83 3.43
C SER A 131 15.64 -3.07 2.10
N ILE A 132 16.06 -2.34 1.08
CA ILE A 132 15.52 -2.42 -0.28
C ILE A 132 16.69 -2.50 -1.25
N THR A 133 16.71 -3.53 -2.08
CA THR A 133 17.71 -3.73 -3.13
C THR A 133 17.07 -3.54 -4.49
N PHE A 134 17.51 -2.52 -5.23
CA PHE A 134 17.13 -2.30 -6.61
C PHE A 134 18.04 -3.13 -7.52
N ILE A 135 17.45 -3.97 -8.38
CA ILE A 135 18.18 -4.87 -9.26
C ILE A 135 17.79 -4.55 -10.70
N ILE A 136 18.70 -3.89 -11.42
CA ILE A 136 18.53 -3.57 -12.83
C ILE A 136 19.04 -4.76 -13.65
N ARG A 137 18.14 -5.46 -14.33
CA ARG A 137 18.45 -6.73 -14.99
C ARG A 137 17.61 -7.02 -16.22
N ASP A 138 18.05 -7.98 -17.03
CA ASP A 138 17.31 -8.45 -18.19
C ASP A 138 16.18 -9.39 -17.74
N ILE A 139 14.96 -8.87 -17.81
CA ILE A 139 13.70 -9.56 -17.52
C ILE A 139 12.62 -9.08 -18.47
N SER A 140 11.61 -9.92 -18.67
CA SER A 140 10.34 -9.51 -19.29
C SER A 140 9.55 -8.58 -18.35
N GLY A 141 8.54 -7.92 -18.91
CA GLY A 141 7.68 -7.01 -18.15
C GLY A 141 8.33 -5.63 -17.93
N ILE A 142 7.91 -4.95 -16.86
CA ILE A 142 8.30 -3.57 -16.53
C ILE A 142 9.22 -3.60 -15.31
N ALA A 143 8.63 -3.98 -14.17
CA ALA A 143 9.29 -4.16 -12.90
C ALA A 143 8.43 -5.09 -12.02
N TYR A 144 8.98 -5.53 -10.89
CA TYR A 144 8.21 -6.16 -9.83
C TYR A 144 8.94 -6.06 -8.50
N THR A 145 8.16 -6.14 -7.41
CA THR A 145 8.64 -6.13 -6.03
C THR A 145 8.44 -7.49 -5.37
N THR A 146 9.43 -7.95 -4.61
CA THR A 146 9.36 -9.19 -3.84
C THR A 146 10.08 -9.05 -2.49
N GLY A 147 9.79 -9.95 -1.55
CA GLY A 147 10.64 -10.15 -0.36
C GLY A 147 11.88 -10.98 -0.70
N THR A 148 12.88 -10.95 0.18
CA THR A 148 14.04 -11.86 0.12
C THR A 148 13.77 -13.15 0.91
N ASP A 149 14.62 -14.16 0.69
CA ASP A 149 14.60 -15.41 1.44
C ASP A 149 14.93 -15.25 2.94
N LEU A 150 15.49 -14.11 3.36
CA LEU A 150 15.79 -13.85 4.77
C LEU A 150 14.51 -13.68 5.59
N ASP A 151 13.68 -12.73 5.18
CA ASP A 151 12.41 -12.37 5.81
C ASP A 151 11.67 -11.33 4.94
N PRO A 152 10.36 -11.11 5.17
CA PRO A 152 9.56 -10.14 4.41
C PRO A 152 9.95 -8.67 4.60
N ASP A 153 10.81 -8.31 5.56
CA ASP A 153 11.23 -6.91 5.78
C ASP A 153 12.39 -6.49 4.86
N HIS A 154 13.01 -7.45 4.20
CA HIS A 154 14.01 -7.20 3.17
C HIS A 154 13.35 -7.34 1.80
N LYS A 155 13.40 -6.27 1.02
CA LYS A 155 12.71 -6.18 -0.27
C LYS A 155 13.69 -6.11 -1.43
N GLU A 156 13.26 -6.64 -2.56
CA GLU A 156 13.92 -6.51 -3.85
C GLU A 156 12.96 -5.89 -4.85
N ILE A 157 13.45 -4.89 -5.60
CA ILE A 157 12.74 -4.28 -6.71
C ILE A 157 13.55 -4.56 -7.96
N HIS A 158 12.98 -5.35 -8.87
CA HIS A 158 13.64 -5.68 -10.14
C HIS A 158 13.09 -4.80 -11.25
N ILE A 159 13.97 -4.16 -12.02
CA ILE A 159 13.58 -3.27 -13.12
C ILE A 159 14.16 -3.80 -14.43
N SER A 160 13.31 -3.92 -15.45
CA SER A 160 13.64 -4.50 -16.75
C SER A 160 14.56 -3.62 -17.58
N LEU A 161 15.71 -4.16 -17.98
CA LEU A 161 16.61 -3.55 -18.97
C LEU A 161 15.92 -3.33 -20.35
N PRO A 162 15.19 -4.31 -20.92
CA PRO A 162 14.38 -4.08 -22.11
C PRO A 162 13.38 -2.92 -21.96
N TYR A 163 12.73 -2.80 -20.81
CA TYR A 163 11.81 -1.70 -20.55
C TYR A 163 12.52 -0.35 -20.50
N ILE A 164 13.66 -0.25 -19.79
CA ILE A 164 14.47 0.98 -19.74
C ILE A 164 14.90 1.39 -21.15
N SER A 165 15.32 0.44 -21.98
CA SER A 165 15.67 0.69 -23.40
C SER A 165 14.49 1.29 -24.17
N ARG A 166 13.30 0.72 -24.01
CA ARG A 166 12.07 1.22 -24.63
C ARG A 166 11.72 2.63 -24.15
N VAL A 167 11.71 2.86 -22.84
CA VAL A 167 11.37 4.18 -22.27
C VAL A 167 12.35 5.25 -22.76
N SER A 168 13.66 4.95 -22.73
CA SER A 168 14.71 5.85 -23.18
C SER A 168 14.60 6.26 -24.65
N SER A 169 13.94 5.46 -25.49
CA SER A 169 13.80 5.71 -26.92
C SER A 169 12.43 6.23 -27.34
N THR A 170 11.38 6.00 -26.54
CA THR A 170 10.00 6.29 -26.95
C THR A 170 9.30 7.36 -26.12
N PHE A 171 9.76 7.64 -24.89
CA PHE A 171 9.09 8.58 -24.00
C PHE A 171 9.75 9.95 -24.11
N ALA A 172 8.94 11.00 -24.19
CA ALA A 172 9.43 12.39 -24.19
C ALA A 172 10.15 12.74 -22.87
N ASP A 173 9.65 12.22 -21.75
CA ASP A 173 10.24 12.37 -20.42
C ASP A 173 10.50 10.97 -19.81
N ALA A 174 11.60 10.35 -20.26
CA ALA A 174 12.01 9.03 -19.82
C ALA A 174 12.36 8.99 -18.32
N THR A 175 12.91 10.08 -17.77
CA THR A 175 13.23 10.20 -16.34
C THR A 175 11.95 10.13 -15.50
N ARG A 176 10.92 10.90 -15.86
CA ARG A 176 9.65 10.89 -15.14
C ARG A 176 8.95 9.53 -15.15
N GLU A 177 9.01 8.81 -16.27
CA GLU A 177 8.47 7.45 -16.34
C GLU A 177 9.20 6.50 -15.39
N LEU A 178 10.54 6.49 -15.41
CA LEU A 178 11.33 5.62 -14.53
C LEU A 178 11.15 5.97 -13.05
N LEU A 179 11.06 7.26 -12.71
CA LEU A 179 10.71 7.70 -11.35
C LEU A 179 9.32 7.22 -10.94
N GLY A 180 8.37 7.22 -11.86
CA GLY A 180 7.02 6.69 -11.64
C GLY A 180 7.02 5.18 -11.37
N VAL A 181 7.77 4.40 -12.16
CA VAL A 181 7.95 2.95 -11.92
C VAL A 181 8.63 2.69 -10.57
N ILE A 182 9.71 3.42 -10.25
CA ILE A 182 10.38 3.31 -8.93
C ILE A 182 9.40 3.61 -7.79
N THR A 183 8.59 4.66 -7.93
CA THR A 183 7.61 5.05 -6.91
C THR A 183 6.53 3.97 -6.74
N HIS A 184 6.00 3.44 -7.84
CA HIS A 184 5.01 2.36 -7.83
C HIS A 184 5.53 1.13 -7.09
N GLU A 185 6.70 0.61 -7.50
CA GLU A 185 7.30 -0.55 -6.86
C GLU A 185 7.64 -0.31 -5.39
N LEU A 186 8.11 0.90 -5.06
CA LEU A 186 8.42 1.25 -3.69
C LEU A 186 7.16 1.27 -2.81
N VAL A 187 5.98 1.60 -3.34
CA VAL A 187 4.73 1.50 -2.59
C VAL A 187 4.46 0.06 -2.17
N HIS A 188 4.74 -0.93 -3.01
CA HIS A 188 4.57 -2.35 -2.64
C HIS A 188 5.46 -2.78 -1.45
N CYS A 189 6.57 -2.10 -1.20
CA CYS A 189 7.38 -2.34 -0.02
C CYS A 189 6.67 -1.92 1.28
N TYR A 190 5.82 -0.91 1.22
CA TYR A 190 5.23 -0.24 2.38
C TYR A 190 3.72 -0.41 2.51
N GLN A 191 2.95 -0.62 1.45
CA GLN A 191 1.51 -0.78 1.57
C GLN A 191 1.12 -2.06 2.31
N HIS A 192 -0.01 -2.02 2.99
CA HIS A 192 -0.57 -3.17 3.69
C HIS A 192 -1.46 -3.97 2.75
N THR A 193 -1.46 -5.29 2.92
CA THR A 193 -2.37 -6.19 2.18
C THR A 193 -3.16 -7.10 3.11
N HIS A 194 -2.66 -7.34 4.32
CA HIS A 194 -3.26 -8.23 5.31
C HIS A 194 -2.82 -7.80 6.72
N PRO A 195 -3.53 -8.26 7.77
CA PRO A 195 -3.06 -8.13 9.14
C PRO A 195 -1.76 -8.88 9.39
N HIS A 196 -0.96 -8.39 10.32
CA HIS A 196 0.20 -9.14 10.81
C HIS A 196 -0.27 -10.45 11.44
N SER A 197 0.28 -11.57 10.99
CA SER A 197 0.16 -12.84 11.69
C SER A 197 0.73 -12.64 13.10
N HIS A 198 -0.09 -12.80 14.14
CA HIS A 198 0.43 -12.80 15.51
C HIS A 198 1.51 -13.89 15.64
N PRO A 199 2.77 -13.56 15.98
CA PRO A 199 3.79 -14.57 16.23
C PRO A 199 3.60 -15.13 17.64
N GLN A 200 2.51 -15.86 17.87
CA GLN A 200 2.29 -16.58 19.12
C GLN A 200 1.19 -17.65 18.99
N GLU A 201 1.32 -18.61 18.06
CA GLU A 201 0.52 -19.85 18.13
C GLU A 201 1.13 -21.07 17.40
N ASP A 202 2.38 -21.02 16.91
CA ASP A 202 3.02 -22.14 16.18
C ASP A 202 4.38 -22.57 16.79
N GLU A 203 4.54 -22.51 18.11
CA GLU A 203 5.58 -23.29 18.81
C GLU A 203 4.95 -24.17 19.88
N GLY A 204 4.54 -25.37 19.48
CA GLY A 204 4.07 -26.41 20.39
C GLY A 204 3.34 -27.53 19.65
N ASP A 205 3.94 -28.72 19.66
CA ASP A 205 3.35 -30.03 19.33
C ASP A 205 3.45 -30.56 17.88
N GLU A 206 4.68 -30.74 17.39
CA GLU A 206 5.00 -31.75 16.37
C GLU A 206 5.10 -33.20 16.92
N GLN A 207 4.67 -33.47 18.15
CA GLN A 207 4.69 -34.83 18.70
C GLN A 207 3.43 -35.18 19.50
N LEU A 208 2.26 -35.24 18.84
CA LEU A 208 1.15 -36.12 19.24
C LEU A 208 0.05 -36.27 18.17
N GLN A 209 0.41 -36.25 16.87
CA GLN A 209 -0.48 -36.71 15.80
C GLN A 209 -0.44 -38.22 15.65
N GLN A 210 -0.86 -38.96 16.68
CA GLN A 210 -1.27 -40.36 16.51
C GLN A 210 -2.06 -40.97 17.69
N GLN A 211 -2.82 -40.20 18.48
CA GLN A 211 -3.74 -40.85 19.42
C GLN A 211 -4.91 -40.03 19.97
N HIS A 212 -5.66 -39.25 19.17
CA HIS A 212 -6.98 -38.77 19.63
C HIS A 212 -8.03 -38.68 18.52
N GLN A 213 -8.06 -39.65 17.59
CA GLN A 213 -9.31 -40.04 16.96
C GLN A 213 -10.20 -40.72 18.00
N ARG A 214 -10.94 -39.94 18.78
CA ARG A 214 -12.25 -40.21 19.39
C ARG A 214 -12.45 -39.28 20.58
N LYS A 215 -13.57 -38.55 20.54
CA LYS A 215 -14.14 -37.66 21.58
C LYS A 215 -13.64 -36.21 21.57
N ARG A 216 -14.19 -35.42 20.66
CA ARG A 216 -14.67 -34.05 20.96
C ARG A 216 -15.74 -33.65 19.93
N LYS A 217 -16.92 -34.25 20.08
CA LYS A 217 -18.17 -33.65 19.59
C LYS A 217 -18.56 -32.53 20.57
N GLN A 218 -19.04 -31.42 20.01
CA GLN A 218 -19.72 -30.28 20.67
C GLN A 218 -18.84 -29.28 21.43
N LYS A 219 -18.22 -28.39 20.65
CA LYS A 219 -18.39 -26.93 20.81
C LYS A 219 -18.17 -26.31 19.42
N LYS A 220 -19.25 -26.05 18.68
CA LYS A 220 -19.20 -25.24 17.45
C LYS A 220 -18.90 -23.80 17.87
N GLY A 221 -17.63 -23.44 17.94
CA GLY A 221 -17.25 -22.03 17.81
C GLY A 221 -17.63 -21.56 16.42
N LYS A 222 -18.12 -20.32 16.29
CA LYS A 222 -18.32 -19.67 14.98
C LYS A 222 -17.01 -19.81 14.17
N PRO A 223 -17.05 -20.16 12.88
CA PRO A 223 -15.83 -20.20 12.07
C PRO A 223 -15.20 -18.80 12.08
N LYS A 224 -13.91 -18.69 12.46
CA LYS A 224 -13.14 -17.47 12.21
C LYS A 224 -13.26 -17.18 10.70
N ARG A 225 -13.88 -16.06 10.31
CA ARG A 225 -14.01 -15.66 8.91
C ARG A 225 -12.61 -15.62 8.31
N ALA A 226 -12.38 -16.36 7.23
CA ALA A 226 -11.11 -16.34 6.53
C ALA A 226 -10.93 -14.94 5.93
N VAL A 227 -9.90 -14.21 6.35
CA VAL A 227 -9.51 -12.94 5.75
C VAL A 227 -9.10 -13.24 4.30
N SER A 228 -9.83 -12.72 3.33
CA SER A 228 -9.46 -12.87 1.92
C SER A 228 -8.34 -11.88 1.59
N SER A 229 -7.53 -12.22 0.59
CA SER A 229 -6.57 -11.26 0.04
C SER A 229 -7.32 -10.16 -0.73
N PRO A 230 -6.85 -8.90 -0.66
CA PRO A 230 -7.42 -7.84 -1.47
C PRO A 230 -7.27 -8.17 -2.96
N PRO A 231 -8.23 -7.75 -3.82
CA PRO A 231 -8.11 -7.88 -5.26
C PRO A 231 -6.79 -7.26 -5.73
N SER A 232 -6.09 -7.92 -6.67
CA SER A 232 -4.83 -7.39 -7.19
C SER A 232 -5.00 -5.99 -7.76
N GLY A 233 -6.13 -5.69 -8.40
CA GLY A 233 -6.42 -4.34 -8.90
C GLY A 233 -6.44 -3.25 -7.83
N LEU A 234 -6.83 -3.57 -6.60
CA LEU A 234 -6.73 -2.62 -5.47
C LEU A 234 -5.27 -2.43 -5.04
N VAL A 235 -4.51 -3.52 -4.96
CA VAL A 235 -3.07 -3.52 -4.59
C VAL A 235 -2.25 -2.70 -5.59
N GLU A 236 -2.47 -2.90 -6.88
CA GLU A 236 -1.86 -2.12 -7.97
C GLU A 236 -2.39 -0.67 -7.96
N GLY A 237 -3.70 -0.51 -7.75
CA GLY A 237 -4.36 0.79 -7.73
C GLY A 237 -3.85 1.73 -6.63
N ILE A 238 -3.50 1.23 -5.45
CA ILE A 238 -2.90 2.03 -4.36
C ILE A 238 -1.50 2.53 -4.77
N ALA A 239 -0.67 1.66 -5.34
CA ALA A 239 0.65 2.05 -5.85
C ALA A 239 0.56 3.11 -6.93
N ASP A 240 -0.39 2.94 -7.86
CA ASP A 240 -0.64 3.87 -8.94
C ASP A 240 -1.33 5.16 -8.50
N PHE A 241 -2.13 5.14 -7.43
CA PHE A 241 -2.65 6.34 -6.77
C PHE A 241 -1.50 7.19 -6.19
N VAL A 242 -0.55 6.59 -5.47
CA VAL A 242 0.61 7.35 -4.95
C VAL A 242 1.44 7.93 -6.09
N ARG A 243 1.68 7.14 -7.15
CA ARG A 243 2.35 7.61 -8.37
C ARG A 243 1.61 8.79 -9.02
N LEU A 244 0.28 8.73 -9.11
CA LEU A 244 -0.58 9.80 -9.62
C LEU A 244 -0.45 11.07 -8.77
N LYS A 245 -0.57 10.97 -7.45
CA LYS A 245 -0.48 12.11 -6.53
C LYS A 245 0.91 12.74 -6.47
N ALA A 246 1.96 11.94 -6.70
CA ALA A 246 3.33 12.41 -6.91
C ALA A 246 3.55 13.14 -8.25
N GLY A 247 2.54 13.22 -9.11
CA GLY A 247 2.65 13.81 -10.43
C GLY A 247 3.46 12.97 -11.41
N LEU A 248 3.60 11.65 -11.20
CA LEU A 248 4.42 10.76 -12.03
C LEU A 248 3.58 9.89 -12.98
N VAL A 249 2.42 10.40 -13.38
CA VAL A 249 1.47 9.74 -14.30
C VAL A 249 2.15 9.40 -15.64
N PRO A 250 2.04 8.16 -16.14
CA PRO A 250 2.52 7.79 -17.46
C PRO A 250 1.88 8.62 -18.58
N PRO A 251 2.60 8.95 -19.67
CA PRO A 251 2.05 9.74 -20.79
C PRO A 251 0.83 9.13 -21.48
N HIS A 252 0.61 7.81 -21.35
CA HIS A 252 -0.49 7.11 -22.00
C HIS A 252 -1.76 7.01 -21.13
N TRP A 253 -1.70 7.42 -19.86
CA TRP A 253 -2.88 7.47 -19.01
C TRP A 253 -3.81 8.59 -19.45
N LYS A 254 -5.10 8.29 -19.48
CA LYS A 254 -6.16 9.21 -19.85
C LYS A 254 -7.20 9.20 -18.76
N ARG A 255 -7.41 10.37 -18.15
CA ARG A 255 -8.50 10.54 -17.19
C ARG A 255 -9.83 10.32 -17.93
N PRO A 256 -10.72 9.45 -17.42
CA PRO A 256 -12.02 9.27 -18.03
C PRO A 256 -12.83 10.57 -17.92
N THR A 257 -13.58 10.91 -18.95
CA THR A 257 -14.40 12.14 -18.97
C THR A 257 -15.88 11.87 -18.73
N GLY A 258 -16.28 10.61 -18.56
CA GLY A 258 -17.65 10.21 -18.31
C GLY A 258 -17.77 8.77 -17.86
N LYS A 259 -18.98 8.39 -17.46
CA LYS A 259 -19.29 7.04 -16.95
C LYS A 259 -18.94 5.93 -17.94
N ALA A 260 -19.14 6.16 -19.23
CA ALA A 260 -18.84 5.18 -20.27
C ALA A 260 -17.33 4.94 -20.47
N GLU A 261 -16.48 5.89 -20.07
CA GLU A 261 -15.03 5.86 -20.30
C GLU A 261 -14.23 5.35 -19.09
N ARG A 262 -14.84 5.31 -17.89
CA ARG A 262 -14.15 4.95 -16.63
C ARG A 262 -13.74 3.48 -16.52
N GLY A 263 -14.20 2.63 -17.44
CA GLY A 263 -14.01 1.19 -17.40
C GLY A 263 -15.20 0.44 -16.78
N GLU A 264 -15.24 -0.88 -16.99
CA GLU A 264 -16.33 -1.75 -16.55
C GLU A 264 -16.26 -2.09 -15.05
N LYS A 265 -15.06 -2.21 -14.48
CA LYS A 265 -14.84 -2.60 -13.08
C LYS A 265 -13.90 -1.63 -12.37
N TRP A 266 -14.12 -1.45 -11.07
CA TRP A 266 -13.32 -0.56 -10.23
C TRP A 266 -11.90 -1.08 -9.98
N ASP A 267 -11.71 -2.40 -9.98
CA ASP A 267 -10.46 -3.12 -9.67
C ASP A 267 -9.74 -3.61 -10.94
N GLN A 268 -9.86 -2.89 -12.05
CA GLN A 268 -9.07 -3.19 -13.25
C GLN A 268 -7.57 -2.90 -13.07
N GLY A 269 -7.20 -2.26 -11.97
CA GLY A 269 -5.83 -1.81 -11.69
C GLY A 269 -5.47 -0.58 -12.50
N TYR A 270 -4.22 -0.15 -12.38
CA TYR A 270 -3.65 0.93 -13.17
C TYR A 270 -4.44 2.24 -13.08
N GLN A 271 -4.53 2.96 -14.20
CA GLN A 271 -5.17 4.28 -14.26
C GLN A 271 -6.62 4.28 -13.75
N ALA A 272 -7.40 3.23 -14.00
CA ALA A 272 -8.83 3.20 -13.68
C ALA A 272 -9.03 3.24 -12.16
N THR A 273 -8.33 2.35 -11.45
CA THR A 273 -8.37 2.30 -9.99
C THR A 273 -7.69 3.53 -9.37
N ALA A 274 -6.58 4.02 -9.94
CA ALA A 274 -5.90 5.21 -9.42
C ALA A 274 -6.77 6.48 -9.46
N PHE A 275 -7.44 6.76 -10.59
CA PHE A 275 -8.34 7.92 -10.69
C PHE A 275 -9.57 7.79 -9.81
N PHE A 276 -10.06 6.57 -9.58
CA PHE A 276 -11.16 6.32 -8.66
C PHE A 276 -10.76 6.54 -7.19
N LEU A 277 -9.59 6.06 -6.78
CA LEU A 277 -9.05 6.33 -5.45
C LEU A 277 -8.76 7.82 -5.24
N GLU A 278 -8.30 8.53 -6.28
CA GLU A 278 -8.15 9.98 -6.25
C GLU A 278 -9.49 10.69 -6.08
N TRP A 279 -10.56 10.26 -6.79
CA TRP A 279 -11.90 10.81 -6.56
C TRP A 279 -12.42 10.54 -5.14
N ILE A 280 -12.17 9.35 -4.60
CA ILE A 280 -12.50 9.03 -3.20
C ILE A 280 -11.80 10.03 -2.25
N GLU A 281 -10.51 10.27 -2.45
CA GLU A 281 -9.72 11.16 -1.60
C GLU A 281 -10.07 12.64 -1.79
N ASP A 282 -10.13 13.13 -3.03
CA ASP A 282 -10.18 14.57 -3.30
C ASP A 282 -11.62 15.10 -3.36
N VAL A 283 -12.62 14.24 -3.58
CA VAL A 283 -14.01 14.65 -3.83
C VAL A 283 -14.99 14.03 -2.84
N LYS A 284 -15.03 12.68 -2.73
CA LYS A 284 -16.12 11.99 -2.02
C LYS A 284 -15.94 11.98 -0.51
N ILE A 285 -14.76 11.61 -0.01
CA ILE A 285 -14.51 11.37 1.41
C ILE A 285 -13.59 12.44 2.02
N GLY A 286 -12.51 12.80 1.32
CA GLY A 286 -11.55 13.79 1.77
C GLY A 286 -10.14 13.22 1.98
N LYS A 287 -9.18 14.14 2.09
CA LYS A 287 -7.75 13.84 2.24
C LYS A 287 -7.52 12.80 3.34
N GLY A 288 -6.73 11.76 3.05
CA GLY A 288 -6.42 10.67 3.98
C GLY A 288 -7.36 9.47 3.88
N ALA A 289 -8.36 9.50 2.99
CA ALA A 289 -9.24 8.36 2.76
C ALA A 289 -8.48 7.11 2.28
N VAL A 290 -7.49 7.26 1.38
CA VAL A 290 -6.69 6.12 0.90
C VAL A 290 -5.72 5.63 1.98
N GLY A 291 -5.18 6.53 2.81
CA GLY A 291 -4.42 6.14 4.00
C GLY A 291 -5.25 5.34 5.01
N MET A 292 -6.50 5.74 5.24
CA MET A 292 -7.45 5.00 6.08
C MET A 292 -7.79 3.62 5.50
N LEU A 293 -7.93 3.52 4.17
CA LEU A 293 -8.10 2.25 3.46
C LEU A 293 -6.89 1.34 3.67
N ASN A 294 -5.68 1.86 3.51
CA ASN A 294 -4.43 1.13 3.73
C ASN A 294 -4.28 0.67 5.20
N ASP A 295 -4.61 1.53 6.16
CA ASP A 295 -4.62 1.17 7.59
C ASP A 295 -5.65 0.07 7.91
N ARG A 296 -6.80 0.07 7.22
CA ARG A 296 -7.81 -0.99 7.36
C ARG A 296 -7.33 -2.34 6.85
N LEU A 297 -6.58 -2.37 5.75
CA LEU A 297 -5.94 -3.60 5.26
C LEU A 297 -5.00 -4.22 6.31
N LEU A 298 -4.32 -3.39 7.10
CA LEU A 298 -3.51 -3.84 8.23
C LEU A 298 -4.35 -4.34 9.41
N ARG A 299 -5.39 -3.61 9.81
CA ARG A 299 -6.09 -3.93 11.07
C ARG A 299 -7.06 -5.09 10.95
N VAL A 300 -7.76 -5.16 9.81
CA VAL A 300 -8.86 -6.10 9.59
C VAL A 300 -8.62 -6.99 8.38
N GLY A 301 -7.83 -6.54 7.41
CA GLY A 301 -7.68 -7.21 6.13
C GLY A 301 -8.84 -6.93 5.20
N TYR A 302 -8.84 -7.61 4.05
CA TYR A 302 -9.91 -7.44 3.07
C TYR A 302 -11.08 -8.38 3.39
N VAL A 303 -12.29 -7.80 3.46
CA VAL A 303 -13.54 -8.51 3.73
C VAL A 303 -14.48 -8.23 2.58
N ASN A 304 -14.92 -9.26 1.87
CA ASN A 304 -15.85 -9.09 0.76
C ASN A 304 -17.14 -8.40 1.25
N GLU A 305 -17.75 -7.60 0.38
CA GLU A 305 -19.09 -7.08 0.64
C GLU A 305 -20.05 -8.28 0.77
N SER A 306 -20.76 -8.40 1.88
CA SER A 306 -21.83 -9.39 2.00
C SER A 306 -23.06 -8.88 1.23
N ASP A 307 -23.60 -9.71 0.33
CA ASP A 307 -24.90 -9.48 -0.32
C ASP A 307 -26.08 -9.59 0.66
N GLU A 308 -25.82 -10.04 1.90
CA GLU A 308 -26.78 -9.98 2.98
C GLU A 308 -26.83 -8.53 3.46
N ASP A 309 -27.88 -7.83 3.02
CA ASP A 309 -28.40 -6.66 3.70
C ASP A 309 -28.29 -6.91 5.21
N CYS A 310 -27.74 -5.95 5.94
CA CYS A 310 -28.06 -5.80 7.36
C CYS A 310 -29.54 -5.36 7.45
N SER A 311 -30.46 -6.12 6.86
CA SER A 311 -31.89 -5.95 6.99
C SER A 311 -32.26 -6.58 8.31
N ASP A 312 -32.66 -5.70 9.22
CA ASP A 312 -33.57 -5.93 10.34
C ASP A 312 -33.77 -7.39 10.74
N GLY A 313 -33.23 -7.76 11.90
CA GLY A 313 -33.67 -8.97 12.59
C GLY A 313 -35.18 -8.91 12.75
N ASP A 314 -35.89 -9.76 12.01
CA ASP A 314 -37.34 -9.96 12.08
C ASP A 314 -37.77 -10.18 13.54
N GLY A 315 -38.28 -9.11 14.14
CA GLY A 315 -39.16 -9.16 15.27
C GLY A 315 -40.59 -9.30 14.76
N ASP A 316 -41.04 -10.56 14.74
CA ASP A 316 -42.39 -11.12 14.94
C ASP A 316 -43.65 -10.23 14.84
N ASP A 317 -44.74 -10.92 14.51
CA ASP A 317 -46.16 -10.59 14.67
C ASP A 317 -46.90 -10.02 13.45
N GLY A 318 -48.04 -10.65 13.16
CA GLY A 318 -48.84 -10.43 11.96
C GLY A 318 -49.83 -9.28 12.08
N SER A 319 -50.28 -8.76 10.94
CA SER A 319 -51.68 -8.53 10.58
C SER A 319 -51.77 -7.69 9.29
N ASP A 320 -52.76 -8.06 8.48
CA ASP A 320 -53.28 -7.50 7.23
C ASP A 320 -53.14 -5.98 6.96
N GLY A 321 -53.00 -5.61 5.68
CA GLY A 321 -53.45 -4.29 5.19
C GLY A 321 -52.74 -3.72 3.95
N ASP A 322 -53.48 -3.73 2.84
CA ASP A 322 -53.30 -3.09 1.52
C ASP A 322 -52.45 -1.80 1.38
N GLY A 323 -51.66 -1.77 0.29
CA GLY A 323 -51.59 -0.68 -0.71
C GLY A 323 -50.93 0.67 -0.38
N GLU A 324 -49.72 0.92 -0.92
CA GLU A 324 -49.38 2.06 -1.81
C GLU A 324 -47.86 2.17 -2.03
N LYS A 325 -47.46 2.38 -3.30
CA LYS A 325 -46.09 2.73 -3.68
C LYS A 325 -45.71 4.11 -3.14
N ARG A 326 -44.61 4.19 -2.38
CA ARG A 326 -43.86 5.44 -2.16
C ARG A 326 -42.36 5.18 -2.25
N GLU A 327 -41.72 5.86 -3.20
CA GLU A 327 -40.27 6.06 -3.23
C GLU A 327 -39.79 6.57 -1.87
N ARG A 328 -38.79 5.91 -1.29
CA ARG A 328 -38.16 6.35 -0.05
C ARG A 328 -36.67 6.05 -0.13
N GLY A 329 -35.87 7.10 -0.24
CA GLY A 329 -34.43 7.02 0.01
C GLY A 329 -34.23 6.49 1.42
N VAL A 330 -33.58 5.34 1.53
CA VAL A 330 -33.34 4.68 2.80
C VAL A 330 -32.12 5.34 3.43
N ALA A 331 -32.36 6.25 4.37
CA ALA A 331 -31.35 6.67 5.34
C ALA A 331 -31.15 5.50 6.32
N VAL A 332 -30.05 4.76 6.15
CA VAL A 332 -29.66 3.69 7.07
C VAL A 332 -29.11 4.33 8.35
N VAL A 333 -29.84 4.18 9.45
CA VAL A 333 -29.39 4.55 10.79
C VAL A 333 -28.56 3.39 11.32
N MET A 334 -27.23 3.54 11.35
CA MET A 334 -26.37 2.58 12.04
C MET A 334 -26.60 2.69 13.55
N LYS A 335 -26.96 1.59 14.21
CA LYS A 335 -26.92 1.47 15.67
C LYS A 335 -25.47 1.28 16.10
N ASP A 336 -25.08 1.88 17.23
CA ASP A 336 -23.73 1.87 17.82
C ASP A 336 -23.24 0.49 18.32
N SER A 337 -23.65 -0.63 17.72
CA SER A 337 -23.41 -1.98 18.27
C SER A 337 -23.01 -3.07 17.28
N GLU A 338 -22.70 -2.76 16.02
CA GLU A 338 -22.24 -3.78 15.06
C GLU A 338 -20.71 -3.82 15.01
N ASP A 339 -20.14 -5.03 15.02
CA ASP A 339 -18.69 -5.24 14.93
C ASP A 339 -18.22 -4.71 13.56
N PRO A 340 -17.19 -3.86 13.46
CA PRO A 340 -16.67 -3.39 12.19
C PRO A 340 -16.33 -4.51 11.19
N ALA A 341 -16.12 -5.75 11.65
CA ALA A 341 -15.91 -6.93 10.81
C ALA A 341 -17.20 -7.57 10.24
N GLU A 342 -18.38 -7.09 10.66
CA GLU A 342 -19.68 -7.52 10.15
C GLU A 342 -20.09 -6.74 8.89
N CYS A 343 -19.69 -5.48 8.75
CA CYS A 343 -19.86 -4.69 7.51
C CYS A 343 -18.75 -4.98 6.48
N GLY A 344 -19.10 -5.02 5.18
CA GLY A 344 -18.15 -5.17 4.07
C GLY A 344 -17.01 -4.13 4.10
N PHE A 345 -15.87 -4.46 3.48
CA PHE A 345 -14.64 -3.66 3.60
C PHE A 345 -14.83 -2.17 3.26
N TRP A 346 -15.49 -1.86 2.15
CA TRP A 346 -15.71 -0.49 1.70
C TRP A 346 -16.85 0.18 2.45
N ARG A 347 -17.95 -0.56 2.70
CA ARG A 347 -19.08 -0.02 3.47
C ARG A 347 -18.68 0.37 4.87
N GLY A 348 -17.86 -0.43 5.54
CA GLY A 348 -17.32 -0.12 6.86
C GLY A 348 -16.37 1.08 6.89
N LEU A 349 -15.72 1.40 5.76
CA LEU A 349 -14.81 2.55 5.65
C LEU A 349 -15.50 3.85 5.25
N PHE A 350 -16.42 3.77 4.29
CA PHE A 350 -16.95 4.92 3.57
C PHE A 350 -18.49 5.00 3.59
N GLY A 351 -19.16 4.11 4.33
CA GLY A 351 -20.61 4.05 4.45
C GLY A 351 -21.34 3.45 3.24
N ALA A 352 -20.62 3.19 2.14
CA ALA A 352 -21.14 2.67 0.88
C ALA A 352 -20.27 1.52 0.36
N GLY A 353 -20.91 0.55 -0.29
CA GLY A 353 -20.19 -0.57 -0.92
C GLY A 353 -19.38 -0.10 -2.14
N VAL A 354 -18.36 -0.85 -2.53
CA VAL A 354 -17.47 -0.41 -3.64
C VAL A 354 -18.18 -0.23 -4.98
N LEU A 355 -19.21 -1.05 -5.26
CA LEU A 355 -19.99 -0.92 -6.50
C LEU A 355 -20.87 0.32 -6.50
N GLU A 356 -21.38 0.71 -5.34
CA GLU A 356 -22.14 1.95 -5.13
C GLU A 356 -21.22 3.18 -5.32
N LEU A 357 -20.06 3.17 -4.68
CA LEU A 357 -19.03 4.21 -4.86
C LEU A 357 -18.54 4.30 -6.31
N TRP A 358 -18.32 3.15 -6.96
CA TRP A 358 -17.94 3.10 -8.36
C TRP A 358 -19.02 3.73 -9.24
N GLU A 359 -20.29 3.46 -8.97
CA GLU A 359 -21.41 4.04 -9.69
C GLU A 359 -21.49 5.55 -9.51
N GLU A 360 -21.42 6.03 -8.27
CA GLU A 360 -21.35 7.46 -7.92
C GLU A 360 -20.21 8.17 -8.64
N TYR A 361 -19.03 7.56 -8.73
CA TYR A 361 -17.87 8.14 -9.42
C TYR A 361 -18.17 8.50 -10.88
N GLY A 362 -18.95 7.70 -11.60
CA GLY A 362 -19.25 8.01 -13.01
C GLY A 362 -20.44 8.93 -13.18
N VAL A 363 -21.39 8.95 -12.24
CA VAL A 363 -22.36 10.06 -12.17
C VAL A 363 -21.61 11.37 -11.97
N TYR A 364 -20.60 11.39 -11.08
CA TYR A 364 -19.70 12.53 -10.92
C TYR A 364 -18.98 12.88 -12.23
N LEU A 365 -18.36 11.91 -12.91
CA LEU A 365 -17.70 12.17 -14.20
C LEU A 365 -18.65 12.76 -15.26
N ASP A 366 -19.86 12.22 -15.38
CA ASP A 366 -20.85 12.76 -16.33
C ASP A 366 -21.33 14.16 -15.94
N SER A 367 -21.31 14.52 -14.65
CA SER A 367 -21.65 15.87 -14.18
C SER A 367 -20.58 16.93 -14.45
N LEU A 368 -19.35 16.51 -14.82
CA LEU A 368 -18.27 17.42 -15.21
C LEU A 368 -18.35 17.87 -16.68
N LYS A 369 -19.26 17.30 -17.46
CA LYS A 369 -19.56 17.69 -18.84
C LYS A 369 -20.55 18.87 -18.85
#